data_AF-A0A523VHX2-F1
#
_entry.id   AF-A0A523VHX2-F1
#
_cell.length_a   1.000
_cell.length_b   1.000
_cell.length_c   1.000
_cell.angle_alpha   90.00
_cell.angle_beta   90.00
_cell.angle_gamma   90.00
#
_symmetry.space_group_name_H-M   'P 1'
#
loop_
_entity.id
_entity.type
_entity.pdbx_description
1 polymer ?
#
loop_
_entity_poly.entity_id
_entity_poly.type
_entity_poly.pdbx_seq_one_letter_code
_entity_poly.pdbx_strand_id
1 'polypeptide(L)'
;NLGTDIPPDKFIEEVKDKDADMLCLSALLTTTMPMMKTTIDTLAESGIRDQVKVMIGGAPVTQDFADQIGADGYAHDAGSATRLAKSLLQ
;
A
#
# COMPACT_ATOMS: atom_id res chain seq x y z
N ASN A 1 -11.67 -5.96 2.31
CA ASN A 1 -11.12 -5.34 3.55
C ASN A 1 -10.44 -6.46 4.34
N LEU A 2 -9.14 -6.33 4.62
CA LEU A 2 -8.35 -7.35 5.33
C LEU A 2 -8.35 -7.13 6.86
N GLY A 3 -8.69 -5.93 7.34
CA GLY A 3 -8.68 -5.58 8.76
C GLY A 3 -7.35 -4.96 9.20
N THR A 4 -7.03 -5.12 10.48
CA THR A 4 -5.83 -4.58 11.14
C THR A 4 -4.85 -5.70 11.50
N ASP A 5 -3.57 -5.38 11.64
CA ASP A 5 -2.51 -6.32 12.03
C ASP A 5 -2.35 -7.50 11.04
N ILE A 6 -2.19 -7.14 9.77
CA ILE A 6 -2.12 -8.09 8.66
C ILE A 6 -0.65 -8.34 8.30
N PRO A 7 -0.19 -9.61 8.28
CA PRO A 7 1.17 -9.92 7.87
C PRO A 7 1.38 -9.67 6.37
N PRO A 8 2.61 -9.31 5.92
CA PRO A 8 2.95 -9.10 4.52
C PRO A 8 2.48 -10.21 3.57
N ASP A 9 2.66 -11.47 3.96
CA ASP A 9 2.32 -12.64 3.13
C ASP A 9 0.83 -12.70 2.78
N LYS A 10 -0.03 -12.31 3.73
CA LYS A 10 -1.47 -12.31 3.53
C LYS A 10 -1.90 -11.26 2.50
N PHE A 11 -1.17 -10.16 2.36
CA PHE A 11 -1.44 -9.21 1.28
C PHE A 11 -1.18 -9.82 -0.10
N ILE A 12 -0.14 -10.64 -0.25
CA ILE A 12 0.19 -11.29 -1.52
C ILE A 12 -0.87 -12.31 -1.91
N GLU A 13 -1.30 -13.15 -0.97
CA GLU A 13 -2.38 -14.11 -1.17
C GLU A 13 -3.65 -13.39 -1.65
N GLU A 14 -4.04 -12.33 -0.95
CA GLU A 14 -5.29 -11.63 -1.21
C GLU A 14 -5.26 -10.80 -2.49
N VAL A 15 -4.10 -10.24 -2.86
CA VAL A 15 -3.92 -9.55 -4.14
C VAL A 15 -4.06 -10.55 -5.29
N LYS A 16 -3.50 -11.75 -5.17
CA LYS A 16 -3.62 -12.82 -6.18
C LYS A 16 -5.04 -13.39 -6.25
N ASP A 17 -5.63 -13.71 -5.10
CA ASP A 17 -6.95 -14.34 -5.03
C ASP A 17 -8.07 -13.45 -5.57
N LYS A 18 -7.92 -12.12 -5.42
CA LYS A 18 -8.93 -11.14 -5.83
C LYS A 18 -8.61 -10.43 -7.14
N ASP A 19 -7.47 -10.72 -7.76
CA ASP A 19 -6.96 -9.99 -8.92
C ASP A 19 -7.04 -8.47 -8.68
N ALA A 20 -6.47 -8.04 -7.55
CA ALA A 20 -6.68 -6.69 -7.05
C ALA A 20 -5.84 -5.68 -7.85
N ASP A 21 -6.49 -4.68 -8.46
CA ASP A 21 -5.79 -3.61 -9.18
C ASP A 21 -4.99 -2.68 -8.24
N MET A 22 -5.41 -2.59 -6.97
CA MET A 22 -4.83 -1.67 -5.99
C MET A 22 -4.76 -2.26 -4.58
N LEU A 23 -3.61 -2.05 -3.94
CA LEU A 23 -3.37 -2.34 -2.52
C LEU A 23 -3.22 -1.02 -1.75
N CYS A 24 -4.05 -0.82 -0.73
CA CYS A 24 -3.98 0.33 0.16
C CYS A 24 -3.45 -0.07 1.53
N LEU A 25 -2.36 0.56 1.99
CA LEU A 25 -1.78 0.34 3.32
C LEU A 25 -1.98 1.57 4.21
N SER A 26 -2.32 1.35 5.48
CA SER A 26 -2.50 2.41 6.47
C SER A 26 -1.69 2.13 7.73
N ALA A 27 -0.98 3.15 8.22
CA ALA A 27 -0.22 3.09 9.47
C ALA A 27 -0.51 4.33 10.31
N LEU A 28 -0.98 4.15 11.54
CA LEU A 28 -1.18 5.25 12.50
C LEU A 28 -0.01 5.37 13.49
N LEU A 29 0.84 4.36 13.59
CA LEU A 29 2.00 4.32 14.48
C LEU A 29 3.28 4.38 13.65
N THR A 30 4.27 5.14 14.12
CA THR A 30 5.59 5.21 13.48
C THR A 30 6.31 3.86 13.48
N THR A 31 6.06 3.02 14.49
CA THR A 31 6.60 1.66 14.59
C THR A 31 6.04 0.70 13.55
N THR A 32 4.86 0.99 12.99
CA THR A 32 4.26 0.16 11.93
C THR A 32 4.60 0.65 10.53
N MET A 33 5.20 1.84 10.37
CA MET A 33 5.60 2.35 9.06
C MET A 33 6.60 1.43 8.33
N PRO A 34 7.63 0.85 8.99
CA PRO A 34 8.56 -0.06 8.31
C PRO A 34 7.87 -1.30 7.71
N MET A 35 6.74 -1.74 8.28
CA MET A 35 5.97 -2.86 7.74
C MET A 35 5.43 -2.57 6.34
N MET A 36 5.11 -1.30 6.01
CA MET A 36 4.69 -0.92 4.66
C MET A 36 5.79 -1.21 3.64
N LYS A 37 7.04 -0.89 3.99
CA LYS A 37 8.20 -1.21 3.15
C LYS A 37 8.33 -2.73 2.98
N THR A 38 8.26 -3.48 4.09
CA THR A 38 8.32 -4.94 4.04
C THR A 38 7.26 -5.50 3.10
N THR A 39 6.01 -5.04 3.18
CA THR A 39 4.94 -5.49 2.26
C THR A 39 5.27 -5.19 0.80
N ILE A 40 5.78 -4.00 0.48
CA ILE A 40 6.18 -3.65 -0.89
C ILE A 40 7.33 -4.53 -1.37
N ASP A 41 8.35 -4.76 -0.53
CA ASP A 41 9.47 -5.64 -0.84
C ASP A 41 8.97 -7.07 -1.11
N THR A 42 8.08 -7.62 -0.27
CA THR A 42 7.54 -8.98 -0.45
C THR A 42 6.68 -9.10 -1.73
N LEU A 43 5.96 -8.04 -2.12
CA LEU A 43 5.25 -7.99 -3.42
C LEU A 43 6.23 -8.05 -4.59
N ALA A 44 7.37 -7.36 -4.48
CA ALA A 44 8.41 -7.36 -5.49
C ALA A 44 9.11 -8.74 -5.59
N GLU A 45 9.45 -9.34 -4.45
CA GLU A 45 9.99 -10.70 -4.36
C GLU A 45 9.02 -11.75 -4.94
N SER A 46 7.71 -11.52 -4.78
CA SER A 46 6.66 -12.38 -5.33
C SER A 46 6.38 -12.15 -6.83
N GLY A 47 7.04 -11.17 -7.46
CA GLY A 47 6.88 -10.85 -8.88
C GLY A 47 5.53 -10.23 -9.25
N ILE A 48 4.76 -9.75 -8.27
CA ILE A 48 3.42 -9.16 -8.49
C ILE A 48 3.37 -7.66 -8.25
N ARG A 49 4.49 -7.03 -7.85
CA ARG A 49 4.55 -5.59 -7.58
C ARG A 49 4.11 -4.73 -8.77
N ASP A 50 4.41 -5.14 -9.99
CA ASP A 50 4.05 -4.39 -11.21
C ASP A 50 2.58 -4.57 -11.63
N GLN A 51 1.89 -5.57 -11.06
CA GLN A 51 0.50 -5.90 -11.38
C GLN A 51 -0.50 -5.12 -10.50
N VAL A 52 -0.04 -4.59 -9.36
CA VAL A 52 -0.88 -3.89 -8.39
C VAL A 52 -0.35 -2.49 -8.11
N LYS A 53 -1.25 -1.51 -8.05
CA LYS A 53 -0.90 -0.16 -7.58
C LYS A 53 -0.88 -0.11 -6.06
N VAL A 54 0.21 0.33 -5.45
CA VAL A 54 0.34 0.44 -3.99
C VAL A 54 0.17 1.89 -3.56
N MET A 55 -0.86 2.15 -2.76
CA MET A 55 -1.10 3.46 -2.14
C MET A 55 -0.92 3.37 -0.62
N ILE A 56 -0.24 4.33 -0.02
CA ILE A 56 -0.04 4.39 1.43
C ILE A 56 -0.67 5.64 2.06
N GLY A 57 -1.01 5.54 3.34
CA GLY A 57 -1.52 6.67 4.11
C GLY A 57 -1.48 6.46 5.62
N GLY A 58 -1.90 7.49 6.35
CA GLY A 58 -1.93 7.50 7.82
C GLY A 58 -1.28 8.73 8.42
N ALA A 59 -1.56 9.00 9.69
CA ALA A 59 -1.15 10.24 10.36
C ALA A 59 0.37 10.54 10.33
N PRO A 60 1.28 9.56 10.53
CA PRO A 60 2.72 9.81 10.48
C PRO A 60 3.33 9.66 9.07
N VAL A 61 2.53 9.30 8.05
CA VAL A 61 3.02 9.01 6.71
C VAL A 61 3.12 10.29 5.88
N THR A 62 4.19 10.41 5.10
CA THR A 62 4.48 11.54 4.20
C THR A 62 4.71 11.06 2.78
N GLN A 63 4.65 11.99 1.82
CA GLN A 63 5.02 11.72 0.43
C GLN A 63 6.47 11.21 0.33
N ASP A 64 7.41 11.85 1.03
CA ASP A 64 8.82 11.44 1.05
C ASP A 64 9.00 9.98 1.48
N PHE A 65 8.23 9.54 2.48
CA PHE A 65 8.26 8.15 2.93
C PHE A 65 7.70 7.21 1.85
N ALA A 66 6.61 7.60 1.18
CA ALA A 66 6.02 6.84 0.09
C ALA A 66 7.00 6.63 -1.06
N ASP A 67 7.69 7.70 -1.46
CA ASP A 67 8.69 7.67 -2.53
C ASP A 67 9.89 6.81 -2.11
N GLN A 68 10.33 6.92 -0.85
CA GLN A 68 11.45 6.15 -0.32
C GLN A 68 11.19 4.64 -0.32
N ILE A 69 9.95 4.21 -0.03
CA ILE A 69 9.59 2.79 0.01
C ILE A 69 9.11 2.26 -1.36
N GLY A 70 8.99 3.12 -2.37
CA GLY A 70 8.54 2.75 -3.70
C GLY A 70 7.03 2.49 -3.80
N ALA A 71 6.22 3.23 -3.05
CA ALA A 71 4.77 3.24 -3.23
C ALA A 71 4.39 4.05 -4.50
N ASP A 72 3.28 3.70 -5.14
CA ASP A 72 2.78 4.41 -6.34
C ASP A 72 1.98 5.68 -5.97
N GLY A 73 1.57 5.80 -4.71
CA GLY A 73 0.78 6.93 -4.27
C GLY A 73 0.75 7.11 -2.76
N TYR A 74 0.57 8.36 -2.36
CA TYR A 74 0.34 8.76 -0.98
C TYR A 74 -0.90 9.65 -0.87
N ALA A 75 -1.70 9.41 0.16
CA ALA A 75 -2.85 10.24 0.48
C ALA A 75 -2.88 10.59 1.96
N HIS A 76 -3.02 11.88 2.27
CA HIS A 76 -3.10 12.37 3.65
C HIS A 76 -4.49 12.21 4.26
N ASP A 77 -5.53 12.13 3.42
CA ASP A 77 -6.94 12.04 3.82
C ASP A 77 -7.75 11.15 2.86
N ALA A 78 -8.90 10.66 3.31
CA ALA A 78 -9.75 9.76 2.53
C ALA A 78 -10.28 10.38 1.22
N GLY A 79 -10.63 11.66 1.22
CA GLY A 79 -11.04 12.40 0.03
C GLY A 79 -9.92 12.50 -1.00
N SER A 80 -8.69 12.82 -0.59
CA SER A 80 -7.52 12.80 -1.48
C SER A 80 -7.23 11.38 -2.01
N ALA A 81 -7.36 10.35 -1.15
CA ALA A 81 -7.14 8.96 -1.52
C ALA A 81 -8.08 8.50 -2.64
N THR A 82 -9.36 8.85 -2.58
CA THR A 82 -10.32 8.48 -3.65
C THR A 82 -9.98 9.11 -5.00
N ARG A 83 -9.45 10.35 -5.01
CA ARG A 83 -9.04 11.02 -6.26
C ARG A 83 -7.77 10.40 -6.84
N LEU A 84 -6.78 10.14 -5.98
CA LEU A 84 -5.54 9.50 -6.38
C LEU A 84 -5.76 8.07 -6.86
N ALA A 85 -6.61 7.30 -6.17
CA ALA A 85 -6.95 5.94 -6.58
C ALA A 85 -7.54 5.91 -8.00
N LYS A 86 -8.42 6.87 -8.32
CA LYS A 86 -8.96 7.00 -9.67
C LYS A 86 -7.89 7.35 -10.70
N SER A 87 -6.95 8.26 -10.40
CA SER A 87 -5.91 8.60 -11.37
C SER A 87 -4.88 7.50 -11.59
N LEU A 88 -4.68 6.61 -10.61
CA LEU A 88 -3.73 5.49 -10.69
C LEU A 88 -4.30 4.28 -11.44
N LEU A 89 -5.63 4.14 -11.49
CA LEU A 89 -6.35 3.02 -12.12
C LEU A 89 -6.98 3.37 -13.48
N GLN A 90 -6.85 4.62 -13.92
CA GLN A 90 -7.28 5.09 -15.24
C GLN A 90 -6.22 4.81 -16.30
#